data_AF-A0A225DFA3-F1
#
_entry.id   AF-A0A225DFA3-F1
#
_cell.length_a   1.000
_cell.length_b   1.000
_cell.length_c   1.000
_cell.angle_alpha   90.00
_cell.angle_beta   90.00
_cell.angle_gamma   90.00
#
_symmetry.space_group_name_H-M   'P 1'
#
loop_
_entity.id
_entity.type
_entity.pdbx_description
1 polymer ?
#
loop_
_entity_poly.entity_id
_entity_poly.type
_entity_poly.pdbx_seq_one_letter_code
_entity_poly.pdbx_strand_id
1 'polypeptide(L)'
;MNYLHKDLHLSEGEVVEVVLDHPANVQLLDAPNFEQYKQGKPFRYFGGYSKESPVRLTAPSAGQWHIVIDLGGGAGSVRATLRTLSGVTTS
;
A
#
# COMPACT_ATOMS: atom_id res chain seq x y z
N MET A 1 -8.08 -12.79 7.67
CA MET A 1 -7.33 -12.52 6.42
C MET A 1 -5.91 -12.17 6.83
N ASN A 2 -4.89 -12.79 6.23
CA ASN A 2 -3.49 -12.49 6.55
C ASN A 2 -3.02 -11.34 5.64
N TYR A 3 -2.48 -10.27 6.22
CA TYR A 3 -1.98 -9.12 5.47
C TYR A 3 -0.80 -8.48 6.21
N LEU A 4 0.08 -7.81 5.45
CA LEU A 4 1.03 -6.86 5.99
C LEU A 4 0.41 -5.48 5.97
N HIS A 5 0.68 -4.69 7.01
CA HIS A 5 0.18 -3.32 7.12
C HIS A 5 1.25 -2.36 7.60
N LYS A 6 1.27 -1.18 6.98
CA LYS A 6 2.11 -0.06 7.41
C LYS A 6 1.29 1.23 7.32
N ASP A 7 1.29 1.97 8.42
CA ASP A 7 0.75 3.32 8.51
C ASP A 7 1.86 4.34 8.20
N LEU A 8 1.56 5.33 7.36
CA LEU A 8 2.50 6.31 6.84
C LEU A 8 1.83 7.68 6.79
N HIS A 9 2.59 8.73 7.09
CA HIS A 9 2.21 10.10 6.75
C HIS A 9 2.97 10.48 5.48
N LEU A 10 2.24 10.78 4.40
CA LEU A 10 2.80 11.08 3.08
C LEU A 10 2.41 12.50 2.67
N SER A 11 3.31 13.17 1.96
CA SER A 11 2.97 14.38 1.19
C SER A 11 2.33 14.01 -0.14
N GLU A 12 1.60 14.95 -0.74
CA GLU A 12 1.11 14.77 -2.12
C GLU A 12 2.29 14.53 -3.07
N GLY A 13 2.17 13.54 -3.96
CA GLY A 13 3.21 13.18 -4.91
C GLY A 13 4.34 12.32 -4.34
N GLU A 14 4.38 12.09 -3.03
CA GLU A 14 5.37 11.20 -2.41
C GLU A 14 5.11 9.74 -2.82
N VAL A 15 6.18 8.99 -3.09
CA VAL A 15 6.08 7.64 -3.64
C VAL A 15 6.46 6.61 -2.58
N VAL A 16 5.60 5.62 -2.39
CA VAL A 16 5.93 4.42 -1.61
C VAL A 16 6.39 3.33 -2.57
N GLU A 17 7.61 2.84 -2.39
CA GLU A 17 8.13 1.69 -3.11
C GLU A 17 8.02 0.43 -2.25
N VAL A 18 7.44 -0.62 -2.83
CA VAL A 18 7.19 -1.91 -2.18
C VAL A 18 7.89 -3.01 -2.97
N VAL A 19 8.87 -3.65 -2.35
CA VAL A 19 9.53 -4.84 -2.88
C VAL A 19 8.82 -6.07 -2.35
N LEU A 20 8.39 -6.96 -3.25
CA LEU A 20 7.62 -8.18 -2.96
C LEU A 20 8.48 -9.41 -3.22
N ASP A 21 8.31 -10.46 -2.42
CA ASP A 21 8.95 -11.76 -2.72
C ASP A 21 8.17 -12.63 -3.71
N HIS A 22 6.88 -12.34 -3.95
CA HIS A 22 6.04 -12.96 -4.98
C HIS A 22 4.79 -12.10 -5.29
N PRO A 23 4.02 -12.43 -6.35
CA PRO A 23 2.83 -11.66 -6.73
C PRO A 23 1.80 -11.53 -5.60
N ALA A 24 1.33 -10.30 -5.36
CA ALA A 24 0.41 -9.96 -4.27
C ALA A 24 -0.37 -8.67 -4.58
N ASN A 25 -1.43 -8.41 -3.83
CA ASN A 25 -2.06 -7.09 -3.82
C ASN A 25 -1.18 -6.09 -3.06
N VAL A 26 -1.00 -4.90 -3.61
CA VAL A 26 -0.41 -3.74 -2.92
C VAL A 26 -1.39 -2.59 -3.02
N GLN A 27 -1.93 -2.17 -1.88
CA GLN A 27 -3.04 -1.23 -1.80
C GLN A 27 -2.68 -0.07 -0.89
N LEU A 28 -2.86 1.16 -1.39
CA LEU A 28 -2.78 2.40 -0.61
C LEU A 28 -4.20 2.88 -0.31
N LEU A 29 -4.52 2.99 0.97
CA LEU A 29 -5.86 3.26 1.50
C LEU A 29 -5.82 4.49 2.41
N ASP A 30 -6.84 5.35 2.36
CA ASP A 30 -7.06 6.32 3.44
C ASP A 30 -7.64 5.61 4.68
N ALA A 31 -7.76 6.34 5.79
CA ALA A 31 -8.27 5.77 7.05
C ALA A 31 -9.69 5.18 6.93
N PRO A 32 -10.70 5.87 6.36
CA PRO A 32 -12.02 5.28 6.16
C PRO A 32 -12.01 3.98 5.33
N ASN A 33 -11.24 3.93 4.25
CA ASN A 33 -11.16 2.75 3.40
C ASN A 33 -10.39 1.60 4.07
N PHE A 34 -9.38 1.89 4.90
CA PHE A 34 -8.71 0.86 5.70
C PHE A 34 -9.63 0.22 6.75
N GLU A 35 -10.50 1.01 7.39
CA GLU A 35 -11.52 0.46 8.29
C GLU A 35 -12.51 -0.44 7.55
N GLN A 36 -12.93 -0.04 6.34
CA GLN A 36 -13.78 -0.86 5.48
C GLN A 36 -13.08 -2.15 5.03
N TYR A 37 -11.80 -2.08 4.67
CA TYR A 37 -10.96 -3.24 4.34
C TYR A 37 -10.95 -4.27 5.47
N LYS A 38 -10.67 -3.83 6.71
CA LYS A 38 -10.65 -4.72 7.89
C LYS A 38 -11.99 -5.39 8.14
N GLN A 39 -13.10 -4.71 7.81
CA GLN A 39 -14.46 -5.22 7.97
C GLN A 39 -14.93 -6.06 6.78
N GLY A 40 -14.14 -6.20 5.72
CA GLY A 40 -14.54 -6.88 4.48
C GLY A 40 -15.70 -6.19 3.74
N LYS A 41 -15.88 -4.89 3.97
CA LYS A 41 -16.88 -4.06 3.28
C LYS A 41 -16.31 -3.54 1.96
N PRO A 42 -17.14 -3.04 1.02
CA PRO A 42 -16.62 -2.34 -0.15
C PRO A 42 -15.76 -1.14 0.27
N PHE A 43 -14.59 -1.01 -0.34
CA PHE A 43 -13.62 0.06 -0.12
C PHE A 43 -12.95 0.46 -1.45
N ARG A 44 -12.24 1.59 -1.46
CA ARG A 44 -11.45 2.11 -2.58
C ARG A 44 -9.98 2.18 -2.19
N TYR A 45 -9.10 2.02 -3.17
CA TYR A 45 -7.65 2.02 -2.98
C TYR A 45 -6.93 2.51 -4.23
N PHE A 46 -5.66 2.89 -4.08
CA PHE A 46 -4.71 3.04 -5.18
C PHE A 46 -3.79 1.81 -5.22
N GLY A 47 -3.48 1.32 -6.41
CA GLY A 47 -2.70 0.10 -6.61
C GLY A 47 -3.57 -1.08 -7.06
N GLY A 48 -3.24 -2.29 -6.62
CA GLY A 48 -3.91 -3.53 -7.02
C GLY A 48 -3.01 -4.75 -6.99
N TYR A 49 -3.43 -5.81 -7.68
CA TYR A 49 -2.63 -7.03 -7.82
C TYR A 49 -1.41 -6.79 -8.72
N SER A 50 -0.21 -6.99 -8.19
CA SER A 50 1.03 -6.88 -8.94
C SER A 50 1.71 -8.23 -9.11
N LYS A 51 2.16 -8.50 -10.34
CA LYS A 51 3.05 -9.62 -10.67
C LYS A 51 4.53 -9.22 -10.70
N GLU A 52 4.78 -7.92 -10.75
CA GLU A 52 6.12 -7.34 -10.89
C GLU A 52 6.53 -6.62 -9.61
N SER A 53 7.84 -6.49 -9.42
CA SER A 53 8.43 -5.80 -8.27
C SER A 53 9.68 -5.03 -8.71
N PRO A 54 9.92 -3.81 -8.19
CA PRO A 54 9.15 -3.11 -7.16
C PRO A 54 7.82 -2.53 -7.64
N VAL A 55 6.84 -2.44 -6.75
CA VAL A 55 5.58 -1.70 -6.94
C VAL A 55 5.76 -0.29 -6.42
N ARG A 56 5.31 0.73 -7.16
CA ARG A 56 5.38 2.13 -6.76
C ARG A 56 3.98 2.73 -6.72
N LEU A 57 3.59 3.27 -5.56
CA LEU A 57 2.31 3.94 -5.37
C LEU A 57 2.56 5.40 -4.99
N THR A 58 1.95 6.32 -5.72
CA THR A 58 2.04 7.76 -5.46
C THR A 58 0.88 8.20 -4.57
N ALA A 59 1.15 8.94 -3.50
CA ALA A 59 0.10 9.52 -2.68
C ALA A 59 -0.63 10.63 -3.46
N PRO A 60 -1.96 10.53 -3.65
CA PRO A 60 -2.73 11.51 -4.42
C PRO A 60 -2.95 12.83 -3.66
N SER A 61 -2.74 12.84 -2.34
CA SER A 61 -2.84 14.01 -1.48
C SER A 61 -2.04 13.80 -0.21
N ALA A 62 -1.68 14.90 0.46
CA ALA A 62 -1.04 14.84 1.76
C ALA A 62 -1.98 14.25 2.82
N GLY A 63 -1.45 13.42 3.72
CA GLY A 63 -2.21 12.87 4.83
C GLY A 63 -1.71 11.53 5.33
N GLN A 64 -2.53 10.91 6.20
CA GLN A 64 -2.30 9.57 6.71
C GLN A 64 -2.81 8.53 5.71
N TRP A 65 -1.95 7.57 5.39
CA TRP A 65 -2.23 6.51 4.44
C TRP A 65 -1.82 5.16 5.02
N HIS A 66 -2.56 4.13 4.64
CA HIS A 66 -2.31 2.75 5.01
C HIS A 66 -1.89 1.95 3.78
N ILE A 67 -0.69 1.39 3.81
CA ILE A 67 -0.28 0.37 2.86
C ILE A 67 -0.71 -0.99 3.39
N VAL A 68 -1.43 -1.73 2.56
CA VAL A 68 -1.86 -3.11 2.81
C VAL A 68 -1.32 -4.02 1.72
N ILE A 69 -0.74 -5.14 2.12
CA ILE A 69 -0.22 -6.17 1.20
C ILE A 69 -0.83 -7.52 1.57
N ASP A 70 -1.55 -8.14 0.64
CA ASP A 70 -2.25 -9.41 0.87
C ASP A 70 -2.31 -10.30 -0.37
N LEU A 71 -2.79 -11.53 -0.19
CA LEU A 71 -2.92 -12.54 -1.24
C LEU A 71 -4.36 -12.65 -1.81
N GLY A 72 -5.23 -11.68 -1.55
CA GLY A 72 -6.59 -11.65 -2.10
C GLY A 72 -7.48 -12.82 -1.67
N GLY A 73 -7.29 -13.32 -0.44
CA GLY A 73 -7.96 -14.53 0.06
C GLY A 73 -7.23 -15.84 -0.24
N GLY A 74 -6.10 -15.79 -0.97
CA GLY A 74 -5.20 -16.91 -1.11
C GLY A 74 -4.57 -17.33 0.23
N ALA A 75 -4.25 -18.62 0.35
CA ALA A 75 -3.52 -19.16 1.49
C ALA A 75 -2.02 -18.79 1.41
N GLY A 76 -1.35 -18.71 2.57
CA GLY A 76 0.08 -18.43 2.68
C GLY A 76 0.40 -17.10 3.34
N SER A 77 1.64 -16.65 3.15
CA SER A 77 2.18 -15.40 3.67
C SER A 77 3.01 -14.71 2.61
N VAL A 78 2.88 -13.40 2.50
CA VAL A 78 3.74 -12.55 1.67
C VAL A 78 4.80 -11.88 2.53
N ARG A 79 6.00 -11.68 2.00
CA ARG A 79 7.01 -10.81 2.60
C ARG A 79 7.23 -9.61 1.70
N ALA A 80 7.40 -8.45 2.32
CA ALA A 80 7.64 -7.22 1.61
C ALA A 80 8.57 -6.28 2.38
N THR A 81 9.31 -5.46 1.65
CA THR A 81 10.05 -4.33 2.18
C THR A 81 9.47 -3.05 1.63
N LEU A 82 9.26 -2.05 2.50
CA LEU A 82 8.70 -0.76 2.13
C LEU A 82 9.74 0.34 2.34
N ARG A 83 9.82 1.27 1.40
CA ARG A 83 10.52 2.55 1.58
C ARG A 83 9.73 3.68 0.96
N THR A 84 9.77 4.83 1.61
CA THR A 84 9.23 6.06 1.05
C THR A 84 10.33 6.78 0.30
N LEU A 85 10.04 7.17 -0.94
CA LEU A 85 10.94 7.95 -1.78
C LEU A 85 10.54 9.41 -1.62
N SER A 86 11.28 10.16 -0.81
CA SER A 86 11.09 11.59 -0.69
C SER A 86 11.49 12.24 -2.01
N GLY A 87 10.55 12.93 -2.66
CA GLY A 87 10.90 13.92 -3.67
C GLY A 87 11.68 15.01 -2.97
N VAL A 88 12.98 15.14 -3.24
CA VAL A 88 13.80 16.24 -2.71
C VAL A 88 13.11 17.54 -3.11
N THR A 89 12.44 18.20 -2.16
CA THR A 89 11.96 19.56 -2.34
C THR A 89 13.18 20.45 -2.21
N THR A 90 13.87 20.71 -3.32
CA THR A 90 14.81 21.84 -3.37
C THR A 90 14.03 23.10 -2.99
N SER A 91 14.34 23.63 -1.82
CA SER A 91 13.92 24.97 -1.37
C SER A 91 14.60 26.06 -2.20
#